data_AF-A0A524L860-F1
#
_entry.id   AF-A0A524L860-F1
#
_cell.length_a   1.000
_cell.length_b   1.000
_cell.length_c   1.000
_cell.angle_alpha   90.00
_cell.angle_beta   90.00
_cell.angle_gamma   90.00
#
_symmetry.space_group_name_H-M   'P 1'
#
loop_
_entity.id
_entity.type
_entity.pdbx_description
1 polymer ?
#
loop_
_entity_poly.entity_id
_entity_poly.type
_entity_poly.pdbx_seq_one_letter_code
_entity_poly.pdbx_strand_id
1 'polypeptide(L)'
;MKKSPKNYLIDMDGVLVKGNTMIPGAIDFIARLRTAGSKFLVLTNNSRLTPRDLSYKLHTIGLDLETESVFTSAMATAYFLQSQRPNGKAFIIGESGLTTPLHDLGYIITEHDPDYVVLGETE
;
A
#
# COMPACT_ATOMS: atom_id res chain seq x y z
N MET A 1 -34.88 -9.08 1.42
CA MET A 1 -33.59 -9.13 0.69
C MET A 1 -32.47 -8.78 1.66
N LYS A 2 -31.44 -9.63 1.81
CA LYS A 2 -30.24 -9.25 2.58
C LYS A 2 -29.50 -8.15 1.81
N LYS A 3 -29.24 -7.02 2.46
CA LYS A 3 -28.50 -5.90 1.87
C LYS A 3 -27.06 -6.35 1.61
N SER A 4 -26.50 -6.02 0.44
CA SER A 4 -25.09 -6.31 0.15
C SER A 4 -24.20 -5.67 1.22
N PRO A 5 -23.13 -6.34 1.69
CA PRO A 5 -22.20 -5.75 2.65
C PRO A 5 -21.57 -4.48 2.05
N LYS A 6 -21.29 -3.51 2.92
CA LYS A 6 -20.53 -2.30 2.55
C LYS A 6 -19.05 -2.67 2.43
N ASN A 7 -18.32 -1.98 1.55
CA ASN A 7 -16.88 -2.12 1.44
C ASN A 7 -16.17 -0.91 2.06
N TYR A 8 -14.94 -1.10 2.51
CA TYR A 8 -14.22 -0.13 3.34
C TYR A 8 -12.84 0.20 2.76
N LEU A 9 -12.52 1.49 2.73
CA LEU A 9 -11.16 2.01 2.55
C LEU A 9 -10.72 2.53 3.92
N ILE A 10 -9.63 2.00 4.46
CA ILE A 10 -9.25 2.17 5.86
C ILE A 10 -7.84 2.74 5.90
N ASP A 11 -7.65 3.86 6.58
CA ASP A 11 -6.30 4.38 6.83
C ASP A 11 -5.55 3.46 7.81
N MET A 12 -4.22 3.52 7.81
CA MET A 12 -3.38 2.65 8.64
C MET A 12 -2.91 3.38 9.91
N ASP A 13 -2.13 4.44 9.75
CA ASP A 13 -1.49 5.17 10.85
C ASP A 13 -2.50 6.06 11.57
N GLY A 14 -2.62 5.91 12.88
CA GLY A 14 -3.62 6.58 13.70
C GLY A 14 -5.01 5.92 13.67
N VAL A 15 -5.24 4.89 12.85
CA VAL A 15 -6.53 4.19 12.72
C VAL A 15 -6.45 2.71 13.11
N LEU A 16 -5.49 1.96 12.54
CA LEU A 16 -5.23 0.57 12.92
C LEU A 16 -4.02 0.44 13.84
N VAL A 17 -3.02 1.30 13.64
CA VAL A 17 -1.74 1.29 14.39
C VAL A 17 -1.31 2.70 14.76
N LYS A 18 -0.48 2.82 15.78
CA LYS A 18 0.24 4.05 16.14
C LYS A 18 1.71 3.71 16.34
N GLY A 19 2.53 3.98 15.33
CA GLY A 19 3.93 3.54 15.31
C GLY A 19 4.01 2.00 15.27
N ASN A 20 4.63 1.39 16.29
CA ASN A 20 4.73 -0.06 16.42
C ASN A 20 3.70 -0.65 17.38
N THR A 21 2.66 0.10 17.75
CA THR A 21 1.62 -0.35 18.67
C THR A 21 0.28 -0.42 17.96
N MET A 22 -0.46 -1.50 18.18
CA MET A 22 -1.80 -1.67 17.65
C MET A 22 -2.83 -0.81 18.41
N ILE A 23 -3.78 -0.23 17.68
CA ILE A 23 -4.89 0.52 18.29
C ILE A 23 -5.92 -0.46 18.89
N PRO A 24 -6.39 -0.26 20.13
CA PRO A 24 -7.38 -1.13 20.75
C PRO A 24 -8.64 -1.29 19.88
N GLY A 25 -9.05 -2.54 19.65
CA GLY A 25 -10.20 -2.88 18.82
C GLY A 25 -9.93 -2.98 17.31
N ALA A 26 -8.69 -2.73 16.83
CA ALA A 26 -8.34 -2.88 15.43
C ALA A 26 -8.52 -4.33 14.93
N ILE A 27 -8.07 -5.33 15.70
CA ILE A 27 -8.28 -6.75 15.38
C ILE A 27 -9.77 -7.07 15.30
N ASP A 28 -10.54 -6.69 16.32
CA ASP A 28 -11.98 -6.96 16.36
C ASP A 28 -12.73 -6.25 15.23
N PHE A 29 -12.25 -5.08 14.81
CA PHE A 29 -12.79 -4.37 13.66
C PHE A 29 -12.56 -5.17 12.37
N ILE A 30 -11.33 -5.58 12.07
CA ILE A 30 -11.01 -6.38 10.88
C ILE A 30 -11.74 -7.73 10.90
N ALA A 31 -11.79 -8.41 12.05
CA ALA A 31 -12.53 -9.66 12.22
C ALA A 31 -14.04 -9.49 11.92
N ARG A 32 -14.65 -8.38 12.35
CA ARG A 32 -16.05 -8.06 12.02
C ARG A 32 -16.26 -7.81 10.54
N LEU A 33 -15.33 -7.14 9.85
CA LEU A 33 -15.41 -6.95 8.41
C LEU A 33 -15.37 -8.28 7.66
N ARG A 34 -14.43 -9.17 8.02
CA ARG A 34 -14.33 -10.53 7.48
C ARG A 34 -15.60 -11.34 7.71
N THR A 35 -16.10 -11.34 8.94
CA THR A 35 -17.33 -12.07 9.31
C THR A 35 -18.56 -11.56 8.58
N ALA A 36 -18.62 -10.25 8.31
CA ALA A 36 -19.72 -9.64 7.55
C ALA A 36 -19.62 -9.89 6.03
N GLY A 37 -18.52 -10.47 5.53
CA GLY A 37 -18.26 -10.60 4.10
C GLY A 37 -17.97 -9.26 3.41
N SER A 38 -17.58 -8.24 4.18
CA SER A 38 -17.22 -6.92 3.67
C SER A 38 -15.82 -6.98 3.06
N LYS A 39 -15.65 -6.48 1.84
CA LYS A 39 -14.31 -6.25 1.30
C LYS A 39 -13.71 -5.00 1.92
N PHE A 40 -12.41 -5.00 2.16
CA PHE A 40 -11.71 -3.82 2.62
C PHE A 40 -10.34 -3.69 1.98
N LEU A 41 -9.81 -2.47 1.98
CA LEU A 41 -8.46 -2.14 1.58
C LEU A 41 -7.88 -1.20 2.63
N VAL A 42 -6.67 -1.47 3.08
CA VAL A 42 -5.89 -0.62 3.96
C VAL A 42 -5.01 0.27 3.11
N LEU A 43 -5.21 1.58 3.21
CA LEU A 43 -4.46 2.59 2.49
C LEU A 43 -3.42 3.20 3.41
N THR A 44 -2.23 3.45 2.86
CA THR A 44 -1.18 4.17 3.58
C THR A 44 -0.36 5.02 2.62
N ASN A 45 0.11 6.17 3.11
CA ASN A 45 1.06 7.00 2.39
C ASN A 45 2.51 6.50 2.51
N ASN A 46 2.75 5.39 3.21
CA ASN A 46 4.06 4.76 3.27
C ASN A 46 4.52 4.34 1.87
N SER A 47 5.57 4.98 1.38
CA SER A 47 6.21 4.68 0.09
C SER A 47 7.49 3.85 0.23
N ARG A 48 7.89 3.54 1.48
CA ARG A 48 9.15 2.86 1.78
C ARG A 48 9.03 1.35 1.75
N LEU A 49 7.96 0.83 2.33
CA LEU A 49 7.76 -0.61 2.51
C LEU A 49 6.88 -1.17 1.40
N THR A 50 7.23 -2.38 0.94
CA THR A 50 6.34 -3.12 0.04
C THR A 50 5.08 -3.57 0.79
N PRO A 51 3.97 -3.88 0.09
CA PRO A 51 2.79 -4.49 0.73
C PRO A 51 3.13 -5.74 1.54
N ARG A 52 4.08 -6.55 1.06
CA ARG A 52 4.58 -7.74 1.78
C ARG A 52 5.25 -7.39 3.10
N ASP A 53 6.14 -6.40 3.09
CA ASP A 53 6.86 -5.98 4.30
C ASP A 53 5.90 -5.33 5.31
N LEU A 54 4.93 -4.56 4.83
CA LEU A 54 3.87 -3.99 5.67
C LEU A 54 3.01 -5.08 6.31
N SER A 55 2.52 -6.04 5.52
CA SER A 55 1.76 -7.18 6.05
C SER A 55 2.54 -7.96 7.10
N TYR A 56 3.83 -8.25 6.86
CA TYR A 56 4.68 -8.90 7.84
C TYR A 56 4.84 -8.06 9.11
N LYS A 57 5.11 -6.75 8.98
CA LYS A 57 5.23 -5.84 10.12
C LYS A 57 3.95 -5.84 10.97
N LEU A 58 2.78 -5.74 10.35
CA LEU A 58 1.50 -5.75 11.06
C LEU A 58 1.23 -7.11 11.72
N HIS A 59 1.60 -8.21 11.07
CA HIS A 59 1.50 -9.54 11.64
C HIS A 59 2.33 -9.67 12.94
N THR A 60 3.54 -9.09 13.00
CA THR A 60 4.38 -9.16 14.22
C THR A 60 3.76 -8.46 15.44
N ILE A 61 2.79 -7.57 15.23
CA ILE A 61 2.04 -6.90 16.31
C ILE A 61 0.61 -7.42 16.48
N GLY A 62 0.30 -8.57 15.86
CA GLY A 62 -0.96 -9.30 16.03
C GLY A 62 -2.06 -8.98 15.02
N LEU A 63 -1.78 -8.14 14.00
CA LEU A 63 -2.75 -7.81 12.96
C LEU A 63 -2.42 -8.50 11.65
N ASP A 64 -3.14 -9.58 11.35
CA ASP A 64 -2.94 -10.36 10.13
C ASP A 64 -3.73 -9.78 8.94
N LEU A 65 -3.02 -9.26 7.94
CA LEU A 65 -3.56 -8.71 6.69
C LEU A 65 -2.90 -9.35 5.47
N GLU A 66 -3.73 -9.80 4.52
CA GLU A 66 -3.28 -10.25 3.21
C GLU A 66 -2.63 -9.09 2.44
N THR A 67 -1.62 -9.38 1.62
CA THR A 67 -0.89 -8.37 0.85
C THR A 67 -1.78 -7.61 -0.12
N GLU A 68 -2.80 -8.28 -0.65
CA GLU A 68 -3.80 -7.74 -1.57
C GLU A 68 -4.77 -6.77 -0.87
N SER A 69 -4.82 -6.82 0.47
CA SER A 69 -5.60 -5.90 1.29
C SER A 69 -4.83 -4.61 1.62
N VAL A 70 -3.62 -4.41 1.09
CA VAL A 70 -2.78 -3.21 1.32
C VAL A 70 -2.58 -2.44 0.02
N PHE A 71 -2.75 -1.12 0.07
CA PHE A 71 -2.54 -0.23 -1.06
C PHE A 71 -1.74 1.01 -0.64
N THR A 72 -0.56 1.17 -1.22
CA THR A 72 0.38 2.22 -0.83
C THR A 72 0.35 3.42 -1.80
N SER A 73 0.86 4.57 -1.34
CA SER A 73 1.11 5.74 -2.19
C SER A 73 2.06 5.43 -3.35
N ALA A 74 3.03 4.53 -3.15
CA ALA A 74 3.92 4.05 -4.19
C ALA A 74 3.17 3.31 -5.32
N MET A 75 2.25 2.41 -4.97
CA MET A 75 1.39 1.75 -5.95
C MET A 75 0.51 2.76 -6.69
N ALA A 76 -0.09 3.71 -5.96
CA ALA A 76 -0.90 4.78 -6.57
C ALA A 76 -0.09 5.59 -7.59
N THR A 77 1.16 5.92 -7.24
CA THR A 77 2.09 6.65 -8.11
C THR A 77 2.43 5.84 -9.35
N ALA A 78 2.72 4.55 -9.20
CA ALA A 78 3.02 3.66 -10.32
C ALA A 78 1.84 3.57 -11.30
N TYR A 79 0.61 3.40 -10.80
CA TYR A 79 -0.59 3.41 -11.64
C TYR A 79 -0.83 4.76 -12.31
N PHE A 80 -0.58 5.86 -11.60
CA PHE A 80 -0.70 7.20 -12.15
C PHE A 80 0.26 7.38 -13.34
N LEU A 81 1.55 7.07 -13.15
CA LEU A 81 2.52 7.18 -14.23
C LEU A 81 2.15 6.27 -15.40
N GLN A 82 1.80 5.01 -15.14
CA GLN A 82 1.37 4.07 -16.19
C GLN A 82 0.17 4.58 -17.00
N SER A 83 -0.76 5.30 -16.36
CA SER A 83 -1.92 5.90 -17.05
C SER A 83 -1.54 7.07 -17.98
N GLN A 84 -0.43 7.75 -17.69
CA GLN A 84 0.08 8.88 -18.48
C GLN A 84 1.02 8.41 -19.58
N ARG A 85 1.91 7.46 -19.28
CA ARG A 85 2.94 6.97 -20.21
C ARG A 85 3.25 5.48 -19.95
N PRO A 86 2.53 4.56 -20.59
CA PRO A 86 2.85 3.14 -20.52
C PRO A 86 4.30 2.86 -20.93
N ASN A 87 5.00 1.97 -20.20
CA ASN A 87 6.38 1.56 -20.46
C ASN A 87 7.40 2.73 -20.45
N GLY A 88 7.20 3.72 -19.57
CA GLY A 88 8.08 4.88 -19.43
C GLY A 88 9.41 4.59 -18.70
N LYS A 89 10.26 5.61 -18.65
CA LYS A 89 11.50 5.65 -17.87
C LYS A 89 11.32 6.53 -16.63
N ALA A 90 11.82 6.09 -15.48
CA ALA A 90 11.79 6.89 -14.26
C ALA A 90 13.12 6.89 -13.53
N PHE A 91 13.55 8.05 -13.04
CA PHE A 91 14.59 8.14 -12.02
C PHE A 91 13.91 8.17 -10.65
N ILE A 92 14.26 7.22 -9.78
CA ILE A 92 13.58 7.02 -8.51
C ILE A 92 14.54 7.31 -7.36
N ILE A 93 14.11 8.18 -6.44
CA ILE A 93 14.75 8.42 -5.16
C ILE A 93 13.81 7.85 -4.09
N GLY A 94 14.11 6.66 -3.59
CA GLY A 94 13.28 5.96 -2.64
C GLY A 94 13.67 4.49 -2.49
N GLU A 95 12.97 3.80 -1.59
CA GLU A 95 13.24 2.42 -1.20
C GLU A 95 12.50 1.39 -2.09
N SER A 96 12.65 0.11 -1.75
CA SER A 96 11.99 -1.02 -2.43
C SER A 96 10.47 -0.88 -2.55
N GLY A 97 9.81 -0.26 -1.56
CA GLY A 97 8.37 0.01 -1.61
C GLY A 97 7.94 0.88 -2.78
N LEU A 98 8.82 1.76 -3.27
CA LEU A 98 8.56 2.65 -4.40
C LEU A 98 9.05 2.08 -5.73
N THR A 99 10.22 1.44 -5.75
CA THR A 99 10.79 0.89 -6.99
C THR A 99 10.03 -0.35 -7.47
N THR A 100 9.55 -1.21 -6.57
CA THR A 100 8.89 -2.47 -6.92
C THR A 100 7.62 -2.26 -7.76
N PRO A 101 6.63 -1.41 -7.35
CA PRO A 101 5.40 -1.25 -8.12
C PRO A 101 5.63 -0.64 -9.51
N LEU A 102 6.64 0.22 -9.66
CA LEU A 102 7.00 0.79 -10.96
C LEU A 102 7.63 -0.28 -11.87
N HIS A 103 8.55 -1.06 -11.34
CA HIS A 103 9.14 -2.18 -12.07
C HIS A 103 8.09 -3.22 -12.49
N ASP A 104 7.17 -3.58 -11.61
CA ASP A 104 6.09 -4.55 -11.88
C ASP A 104 5.13 -4.07 -12.99
N LEU A 105 4.98 -2.75 -13.17
CA LEU A 105 4.22 -2.15 -14.26
C LEU A 105 5.03 -1.91 -15.54
N GLY A 106 6.29 -2.34 -15.59
CA GLY A 106 7.14 -2.29 -16.78
C GLY A 106 7.88 -0.96 -16.98
N TYR A 107 7.99 -0.13 -15.94
CA TYR A 107 8.86 1.05 -16.01
C TYR A 107 10.34 0.66 -16.00
N ILE A 108 11.11 1.34 -16.84
CA ILE A 108 12.57 1.27 -16.80
C ILE A 108 13.07 2.26 -15.76
N ILE A 109 13.74 1.77 -14.72
CA ILE A 109 14.36 2.62 -13.70
C ILE A 109 15.75 3.03 -14.20
N THR A 110 16.01 4.32 -14.37
CA THR A 110 17.27 4.81 -14.94
C THR A 110 17.59 6.25 -14.51
N GLU A 111 18.89 6.54 -14.40
CA GLU A 111 19.41 7.90 -14.21
C GLU A 111 19.60 8.65 -15.54
N HIS A 112 19.52 7.95 -16.66
CA HIS A 112 19.82 8.50 -17.98
C HIS A 112 18.53 8.84 -18.75
N ASP A 113 18.31 10.12 -19.01
CA ASP A 113 17.16 10.63 -19.78
C ASP A 113 15.80 10.07 -19.27
N PRO A 114 15.44 10.27 -17.99
CA PRO A 114 14.19 9.76 -17.45
C PRO A 114 12.98 10.60 -17.93
N ASP A 115 11.82 9.97 -18.09
CA ASP A 115 10.56 10.68 -18.38
C ASP A 115 9.96 11.31 -17.11
N TYR A 116 10.23 10.70 -15.95
CA TYR A 116 9.78 11.15 -14.64
C TYR A 116 10.90 11.07 -13.60
N VAL A 117 10.89 12.00 -12.65
CA VAL A 117 11.61 11.86 -11.38
C VAL A 117 10.59 11.58 -10.30
N VAL A 118 10.76 10.48 -9.56
CA VAL A 118 9.84 10.06 -8.50
C VAL A 118 10.56 10.10 -7.16
N LEU A 119 10.07 10.93 -6.25
CA LEU A 119 10.61 11.09 -4.91
C LEU A 119 9.68 10.42 -3.90
N GLY A 120 10.20 9.41 -3.22
CA GLY A 120 9.60 8.80 -2.05
C GLY A 120 10.31 9.23 -0.77
N GLU A 121 9.78 8.77 0.36
CA GLU A 121 10.44 8.93 1.64
C GLU A 121 11.70 8.04 1.69
N THR A 122 12.81 8.62 2.13
CA THR A 122 14.09 7.94 2.41
C THR A 122 14.37 8.01 3.92
N GLU A 123 15.37 7.29 4.44
CA GLU A 123 15.82 7.45 5.84
C GLU A 123 16.29 8.87 6.19
#